data_AF-A0A970IKX6-F1
#
_entry.id   AF-A0A970IKX6-F1
#
_cell.length_a   1.000
_cell.length_b   1.000
_cell.length_c   1.000
_cell.angle_alpha   90.00
_cell.angle_beta   90.00
_cell.angle_gamma   90.00
#
_symmetry.space_group_name_H-M   'P 1'
#
loop_
_entity.id
_entity.type
_entity.pdbx_description
1 polymer ?
#
loop_
_entity_poly.entity_id
_entity_poly.type
_entity_poly.pdbx_seq_one_letter_code
_entity_poly.pdbx_strand_id
1 'polypeptide(L)'
;PTSRESALVMLADSVEAAVKSTNTSMLSAAETLIRRIVKEKNEQDQLISSGLSFQEVETVIRSFLQVYAGHFHERVRYPDDRTMRKQPAKTSI
;
A
#
# COMPACT_ATOMS: atom_id res chain seq x y z
N PRO A 1 -6.38 4.70 21.38
CA PRO A 1 -5.88 3.32 21.61
C PRO A 1 -4.95 3.32 22.82
N THR A 2 -4.93 2.24 23.62
CA THR A 2 -4.17 2.16 24.89
C THR A 2 -3.05 1.12 24.88
N SER A 3 -2.85 0.44 23.75
CA SER A 3 -1.77 -0.52 23.54
C SER A 3 -1.19 -0.37 22.13
N ARG A 4 -0.03 -0.97 21.89
CA ARG A 4 0.62 -0.96 20.56
C ARG A 4 -0.26 -1.65 19.52
N GLU A 5 -0.84 -2.79 19.87
CA GLU A 5 -1.69 -3.61 19.00
C GLU A 5 -2.98 -2.87 18.65
N SER A 6 -3.64 -2.26 19.64
CA SER A 6 -4.87 -1.48 19.40
C SER A 6 -4.63 -0.25 18.54
N ALA A 7 -3.46 0.39 18.65
CA ALA A 7 -3.07 1.47 17.74
C ALA A 7 -2.80 0.96 16.33
N LEU A 8 -2.15 -0.20 16.20
CA LEU A 8 -1.89 -0.82 14.90
C LEU A 8 -3.20 -1.16 14.17
N VAL A 9 -4.17 -1.75 14.87
CA VAL A 9 -5.51 -2.05 14.34
C VAL A 9 -6.23 -0.77 13.91
N MET A 10 -6.22 0.27 14.74
CA MET A 10 -6.85 1.56 14.40
C MET A 10 -6.23 2.20 13.15
N LEU A 11 -4.90 2.17 13.03
CA LEU A 11 -4.19 2.72 11.87
C LEU A 11 -4.51 1.91 10.61
N ALA A 12 -4.52 0.58 10.70
CA ALA A 12 -4.84 -0.31 9.58
C ALA A 12 -6.27 -0.09 9.07
N ASP A 13 -7.26 -0.03 9.97
CA ASP A 13 -8.67 0.21 9.62
C ASP A 13 -8.85 1.58 8.94
N SER A 14 -8.23 2.62 9.50
CA SER A 14 -8.29 3.98 8.92
C SER A 14 -7.68 4.04 7.52
N VAL A 15 -6.54 3.36 7.33
CA VAL A 15 -5.86 3.29 6.04
C VAL A 15 -6.68 2.50 5.01
N GLU A 16 -7.21 1.35 5.37
CA GLU A 16 -8.07 0.52 4.50
C GLU A 16 -9.32 1.28 4.06
N ALA A 17 -10.03 1.90 5.01
CA ALA A 17 -11.22 2.68 4.70
C ALA A 17 -10.89 3.86 3.76
N ALA A 18 -9.75 4.53 3.97
CA ALA A 18 -9.32 5.63 3.12
C ALA A 18 -8.94 5.15 1.71
N VAL A 19 -8.07 4.15 1.58
CA VAL A 19 -7.65 3.61 0.27
C VAL A 19 -8.83 3.10 -0.54
N LYS A 20 -9.76 2.40 0.13
CA LYS A 20 -10.99 1.87 -0.49
C LYS A 20 -11.94 2.99 -0.96
N SER A 21 -12.07 4.08 -0.20
CA SER A 21 -12.94 5.19 -0.56
C SER A 21 -12.35 6.11 -1.64
N THR A 22 -11.02 6.22 -1.73
CA THR A 22 -10.33 7.07 -2.72
C THR A 22 -10.01 6.37 -4.04
N ASN A 23 -10.30 5.07 -4.19
CA ASN A 23 -9.95 4.25 -5.36
C ASN A 23 -8.46 4.39 -5.76
N THR A 24 -7.57 4.47 -4.77
CA THR A 24 -6.14 4.67 -5.01
C THR A 24 -5.55 3.47 -5.74
N SER A 25 -4.85 3.71 -6.84
CA SER A 25 -4.26 2.66 -7.71
C SER A 25 -2.76 2.78 -7.91
N MET A 26 -2.14 3.82 -7.33
CA MET A 26 -0.70 4.06 -7.40
C MET A 26 -0.08 4.03 -6.01
N LEU A 27 1.07 3.36 -5.88
CA LEU A 27 1.77 3.22 -4.61
C LEU A 27 2.20 4.58 -4.01
N SER A 28 2.62 5.53 -4.85
CA SER A 28 2.99 6.88 -4.42
C SER A 28 1.82 7.68 -3.84
N ALA A 29 0.63 7.52 -4.43
CA ALA A 29 -0.59 8.12 -3.92
C ALA A 29 -1.01 7.47 -2.61
N ALA A 30 -0.84 6.16 -2.46
CA ALA A 30 -1.11 5.45 -1.21
C ALA A 30 -0.14 5.88 -0.08
N GLU A 31 1.15 6.07 -0.37
CA GLU A 31 2.10 6.61 0.61
C GLU A 31 1.67 7.99 1.13
N THR A 32 1.32 8.88 0.21
CA THR A 32 0.85 10.22 0.59
C THR A 32 -0.38 10.14 1.49
N LEU A 33 -1.34 9.28 1.13
CA LEU A 33 -2.58 9.07 1.88
C LEU A 33 -2.31 8.48 3.28
N ILE A 34 -1.52 7.41 3.37
CA ILE A 34 -1.16 6.76 4.64
C ILE A 34 -0.46 7.75 5.57
N ARG A 35 0.55 8.47 5.06
CA ARG A 35 1.28 9.46 5.86
C ARG A 35 0.37 10.58 6.36
N ARG A 36 -0.58 11.04 5.55
CA ARG A 36 -1.58 12.02 5.95
C ARG A 36 -2.46 11.50 7.09
N ILE A 37 -2.98 10.28 6.99
CA ILE A 37 -3.82 9.68 8.04
C ILE A 37 -3.05 9.56 9.35
N VAL A 38 -1.82 9.03 9.30
CA VAL A 38 -0.97 8.89 10.50
C VAL A 38 -0.71 10.26 11.14
N LYS A 39 -0.43 11.29 10.33
CA LYS A 39 -0.23 12.66 10.79
C LYS A 39 -1.48 13.20 11.48
N GLU A 40 -2.67 13.04 10.88
CA GLU A 40 -3.95 13.48 11.47
C GLU A 40 -4.21 12.78 12.81
N LYS A 41 -3.92 11.47 12.93
CA LYS A 41 -4.06 10.72 14.18
C LYS A 41 -3.10 11.20 15.26
N ASN A 42 -1.88 11.56 14.88
CA ASN A 42 -0.88 12.10 15.79
C ASN A 42 -1.24 13.53 16.24
N GLU A 43 -1.68 14.40 15.33
CA GLU A 43 -2.11 15.77 15.64
C GLU A 43 -3.36 15.83 16.54
N GLN A 44 -4.16 14.77 16.53
CA GLN A 44 -5.31 14.61 17.42
C GLN A 44 -4.97 13.86 18.72
N ASP A 45 -3.68 13.72 19.06
CA ASP A 45 -3.17 13.03 20.23
C ASP A 45 -3.65 11.56 20.40
N GLN A 46 -4.18 10.93 19.34
CA GLN A 46 -4.80 9.60 19.45
C GLN A 46 -3.79 8.48 19.72
N LEU A 47 -2.51 8.72 19.45
CA LEU A 47 -1.43 7.75 19.63
C LEU A 47 -0.70 7.91 20.98
N ILE A 48 -0.99 8.96 21.76
CA ILE A 48 -0.22 9.32 22.97
C ILE A 48 -0.19 8.19 24.02
N SER A 49 -1.28 7.44 24.16
CA SER A 49 -1.41 6.35 25.12
C SER A 49 -1.11 4.96 24.55
N SER A 50 -0.66 4.88 23.29
CA SER A 50 -0.41 3.58 22.63
C SER A 50 0.94 2.96 22.98
N GLY A 51 1.92 3.77 23.39
CA GLY A 51 3.30 3.32 23.60
C GLY A 51 4.12 3.10 22.32
N LEU A 52 3.59 3.51 21.16
CA LEU A 52 4.34 3.54 19.90
C LEU A 52 5.30 4.73 19.86
N SER A 53 6.55 4.45 19.51
CA SER A 53 7.55 5.46 19.14
C SER A 53 7.39 5.92 17.69
N PHE A 54 7.96 7.08 17.35
CA PHE A 54 7.98 7.55 15.96
C PHE A 54 8.66 6.57 14.99
N GLN A 55 9.68 5.84 15.46
CA GLN A 55 10.36 4.82 14.66
C GLN A 55 9.45 3.62 14.38
N GLU A 56 8.68 3.16 15.38
CA GLU A 56 7.68 2.12 15.18
C GLU A 56 6.59 2.59 14.23
N VAL A 57 6.12 3.84 14.36
CA VAL A 57 5.14 4.42 13.42
C VAL A 57 5.65 4.42 11.98
N GLU A 58 6.90 4.80 11.73
CA GLU A 58 7.50 4.72 10.37
C GLU A 58 7.61 3.28 9.88
N THR A 59 7.88 2.32 10.78
CA THR A 59 7.89 0.90 10.45
C THR A 59 6.51 0.43 10.01
N VAL A 60 5.45 0.85 10.72
CA VAL A 60 4.05 0.56 10.37
C VAL A 60 3.68 1.11 9.00
N ILE A 61 4.05 2.36 8.70
CA ILE A 61 3.81 2.98 7.39
C ILE A 61 4.44 2.14 6.27
N ARG A 62 5.69 1.71 6.45
CA ARG A 62 6.40 0.87 5.46
C ARG A 62 5.74 -0.49 5.29
N SER A 63 5.27 -1.11 6.38
CA SER A 63 4.54 -2.37 6.32
C SER A 63 3.23 -2.23 5.53
N PHE A 64 2.46 -1.16 5.75
CA PHE A 64 1.26 -0.91 4.95
C PHE A 64 1.59 -0.72 3.47
N LEU A 65 2.62 0.05 3.15
CA LEU A 65 3.06 0.23 1.77
C LEU A 65 3.46 -1.07 1.09
N GLN A 66 4.13 -1.97 1.81
CA GLN A 66 4.49 -3.28 1.28
C GLN A 66 3.25 -4.13 0.95
N VAL A 67 2.23 -4.11 1.82
CA VAL A 67 0.96 -4.81 1.57
C VAL A 67 0.28 -4.25 0.32
N TYR A 68 0.18 -2.92 0.21
CA TYR A 68 -0.45 -2.27 -0.93
C TYR A 68 0.37 -2.37 -2.22
N ALA A 69 1.70 -2.49 -2.14
CA ALA A 69 2.53 -2.75 -3.31
C ALA A 69 2.14 -4.09 -3.96
N GLY A 70 1.83 -5.13 -3.18
CA GLY A 70 1.26 -6.36 -3.70
C GLY A 70 -0.09 -6.11 -4.38
N HIS A 71 -0.99 -5.40 -3.70
CA HIS A 71 -2.34 -5.14 -4.20
C HIS A 71 -2.39 -4.33 -5.51
N PHE A 72 -1.49 -3.34 -5.67
CA PHE A 72 -1.45 -2.49 -6.87
C PHE A 72 -0.73 -3.14 -8.05
N HIS A 73 0.18 -4.10 -7.82
CA HIS A 73 0.84 -4.84 -8.90
C HIS A 73 0.10 -6.14 -9.29
N GLU A 74 -0.74 -6.71 -8.42
CA GLU A 74 -1.53 -7.94 -8.70
C GLU A 74 -2.68 -7.71 -9.70
N ARG A 75 -2.82 -6.49 -10.24
CA ARG A 75 -3.63 -6.21 -11.44
C ARG A 75 -2.82 -5.79 -12.67
N VAL A 76 -1.52 -6.09 -12.72
CA VAL A 76 -0.82 -6.13 -14.01
C VAL A 76 -1.36 -7.34 -14.77
N ARG A 77 -2.34 -7.05 -15.64
CA ARG A 77 -2.80 -7.95 -16.70
C ARG A 77 -1.56 -8.59 -17.34
N TYR A 78 -1.46 -9.91 -17.32
CA TYR A 78 -0.44 -10.61 -18.08
C TYR A 78 -0.44 -10.07 -19.52
N PRO A 79 0.73 -9.79 -20.12
CA PRO A 79 0.78 -9.37 -21.51
C PRO A 79 0.05 -10.44 -22.33
N ASP A 80 -1.00 -10.02 -23.03
CA ASP A 80 -1.81 -10.85 -23.91
C ASP A 80 -0.86 -11.62 -24.84
N ASP A 81 -0.89 -12.96 -24.81
CA ASP A 81 -0.04 -13.91 -25.56
C ASP A 81 -0.29 -13.85 -27.10
N ARG A 82 -0.51 -12.65 -27.65
CA ARG A 82 -0.83 -12.41 -29.06
C ARG A 82 0.30 -11.79 -29.86
N THR A 83 1.53 -11.76 -29.33
CA THR A 83 2.71 -11.32 -30.11
C THR A 83 3.81 -12.37 -30.27
N MET A 84 3.66 -13.57 -29.71
CA MET A 84 4.50 -14.72 -30.09
C MET A 84 4.00 -15.39 -31.38
N ARG A 85 4.13 -14.66 -32.50
CA ARG A 85 4.19 -15.30 -33.83
C ARG A 85 5.30 -14.67 -34.66
N LYS A 86 6.55 -14.91 -34.21
CA LYS A 86 7.69 -15.12 -35.11
C LYS A 86 7.91 -16.64 -35.07
N GLN A 87 7.89 -17.44 -36.13
CA GLN A 87 8.21 -17.25 -37.55
C GLN A 87 7.34 -18.24 -38.40
N PRO A 88 7.57 -18.38 -39.72
CA PRO A 88 8.48 -19.47 -40.09
C PRO A 88 9.55 -19.07 -41.10
N ALA A 89 10.68 -19.74 -40.96
CA ALA A 89 11.79 -19.75 -41.88
C ALA A 89 11.36 -20.10 -43.31
N LYS A 90 11.99 -19.45 -44.30
CA LYS A 90 12.12 -20.00 -45.64
C LYS A 90 13.58 -19.97 -46.04
N THR A 91 14.15 -21.18 -46.03
CA THR A 91 15.26 -21.60 -46.89
C THR A 91 14.95 -21.24 -48.33
N SER A 92 15.87 -20.53 -49.00
CA SER A 92 15.97 -20.57 -50.46
C SER A 92 17.44 -20.84 -50.79
N ILE A 93 17.59 -21.89 -51.60
CA ILE A 93 18.82 -22.37 -52.24
C ILE A 93 19.33 -21.30 -53.21
#